data_AF-A0A7V4SVW3-F1
#
_entry.id   AF-A0A7V4SVW3-F1
#
_cell.length_a   1.000
_cell.length_b   1.000
_cell.length_c   1.000
_cell.angle_alpha   90.00
_cell.angle_beta   90.00
_cell.angle_gamma   90.00
#
_symmetry.space_group_name_H-M   'P 1'
#
loop_
_entity.id
_entity.type
_entity.pdbx_description
1 polymer ?
#
loop_
_entity_poly.entity_id
_entity_poly.type
_entity_poly.pdbx_seq_one_letter_code
_entity_poly.pdbx_strand_id
1 'polypeptide(L)' 'MGAIGLALTIGLALSTLAAVAAFLITYDEWSRHYANKREPIRLAMQSAVFAFVVFAVLTVLVVAFVNRFMSD' A
#
# COMPACT_ATOMS: atom_id res chain seq x y z
N MET A 1 -5.63 -10.55 -20.72
CA MET A 1 -5.63 -9.22 -20.06
C MET A 1 -4.80 -8.28 -20.91
N GLY A 2 -5.26 -7.05 -21.17
CA GLY A 2 -4.44 -6.02 -21.83
C GLY A 2 -3.37 -5.46 -20.89
N ALA A 3 -2.38 -4.73 -21.43
CA ALA A 3 -1.27 -4.16 -20.66
C ALA A 3 -1.73 -3.30 -19.47
N ILE A 4 -2.80 -2.52 -19.66
CA ILE A 4 -3.44 -1.70 -18.61
C ILE A 4 -3.98 -2.57 -17.47
N GLY A 5 -4.69 -3.66 -17.80
CA GLY A 5 -5.24 -4.57 -16.81
C GLY A 5 -4.14 -5.29 -16.01
N LEU A 6 -3.03 -5.64 -16.68
CA LEU A 6 -1.85 -6.22 -16.03
C LEU A 6 -1.17 -5.21 -15.10
N ALA A 7 -1.00 -3.96 -15.54
CA ALA A 7 -0.43 -2.89 -14.73
C ALA A 7 -1.26 -2.60 -13.47
N LEU A 8 -2.59 -2.54 -13.57
CA LEU A 8 -3.48 -2.39 -12.41
C LEU A 8 -3.34 -3.57 -11.44
N THR A 9 -3.32 -4.79 -11.96
CA THR A 9 -3.21 -6.00 -11.12
C THR A 9 -1.89 -6.02 -10.35
N ILE A 10 -0.78 -5.71 -11.02
CA ILE A 10 0.54 -5.64 -10.39
C ILE A 10 0.58 -4.50 -9.37
N GLY A 11 0.11 -3.30 -9.71
CA GLY A 11 0.16 -2.17 -8.80
C GLY A 11 -0.69 -2.38 -7.53
N LEU A 12 -1.86 -3.02 -7.64
CA LEU A 12 -2.66 -3.39 -6.47
C LEU A 12 -2.01 -4.49 -5.62
N ALA A 13 -1.35 -5.47 -6.25
CA ALA A 13 -0.58 -6.48 -5.54
C ALA A 13 0.60 -5.83 -4.77
N LEU A 14 1.33 -4.91 -5.40
CA LEU A 14 2.41 -4.15 -4.77
C LEU A 14 1.89 -3.23 -3.64
N SER A 15 0.70 -2.64 -3.79
CA SER A 15 0.07 -1.84 -2.74
C SER A 15 -0.25 -2.68 -1.50
N THR A 16 -0.68 -3.93 -1.70
CA THR A 16 -0.87 -4.90 -0.61
C THR A 16 0.45 -5.25 0.08
N LEU A 17 1.52 -5.50 -0.69
CA LEU A 17 2.84 -5.75 -0.12
C LEU A 17 3.37 -4.54 0.66
N ALA A 18 3.17 -3.32 0.16
CA ALA A 18 3.53 -2.09 0.86
C ALA A 18 2.76 -1.95 2.19
N ALA A 19 1.48 -2.31 2.22
CA ALA A 19 0.67 -2.32 3.43
C ALA A 19 1.20 -3.30 4.49
N VAL A 20 1.53 -4.52 4.07
CA VAL A 20 2.11 -5.54 4.96
C VAL A 20 3.48 -5.10 5.47
N ALA A 21 4.34 -4.55 4.61
CA ALA A 21 5.63 -4.02 5.02
C ALA A 21 5.49 -2.87 6.04
N ALA A 22 4.58 -1.92 5.79
CA ALA A 22 4.30 -0.82 6.70
C ALA A 22 3.80 -1.33 8.05
N PHE A 23 2.90 -2.33 8.06
CA PHE A 23 2.47 -2.99 9.28
C PHE A 23 3.64 -3.57 10.07
N LEU A 24 4.46 -4.42 9.43
CA LEU A 24 5.54 -5.15 10.09
C LEU A 24 6.61 -4.21 10.66
N ILE A 25 7.02 -3.21 9.88
CA ILE A 25 8.01 -2.21 10.33
C ILE A 25 7.47 -1.41 11.51
N THR A 26 6.22 -0.93 11.41
CA THR A 26 5.59 -0.13 12.47
C THR A 26 5.40 -0.97 13.73
N TYR A 27 4.92 -2.21 13.60
CA TYR A 27 4.71 -3.09 14.74
C TYR A 27 6.04 -3.45 15.42
N ASP A 28 7.09 -3.80 14.66
CA ASP A 28 8.41 -4.11 15.20
C ASP A 28 8.95 -2.93 16.02
N GLU A 29 8.89 -1.72 15.45
CA GLU A 29 9.39 -0.50 16.11
C GLU A 29 8.63 -0.20 17.41
N TRP A 30 7.30 -0.13 17.36
CA TRP A 30 6.51 0.24 18.52
C TRP A 30 6.43 -0.87 19.57
N SER A 31 6.55 -2.15 19.18
CA SER A 31 6.53 -3.26 20.13
C SER A 31 7.72 -3.25 21.10
N ARG A 32 8.85 -2.61 20.72
CA ARG A 32 10.00 -2.41 21.59
C ARG A 32 9.79 -1.33 22.65
N HIS A 33 8.90 -0.37 22.38
CA HIS A 33 8.70 0.79 23.24
C HIS A 33 7.53 0.62 24.22
N TYR A 34 6.48 -0.11 23.82
CA TYR A 34 5.28 -0.28 24.64
C TYR A 34 5.26 -1.59 25.43
N ALA A 35 4.96 -1.52 26.72
CA ALA A 35 4.72 -2.69 27.56
C ALA A 35 3.46 -3.49 27.16
N ASN A 36 2.47 -2.82 26.56
CA ASN A 36 1.24 -3.44 26.06
C ASN A 36 1.23 -3.48 24.53
N LYS A 37 0.94 -4.65 23.95
CA LYS A 37 0.92 -4.87 22.49
C LYS A 37 -0.29 -4.26 21.78
N ARG A 38 -1.32 -3.83 22.51
CA ARG A 38 -2.57 -3.30 21.91
C ARG A 38 -2.37 -2.00 21.14
N GLU A 39 -1.55 -1.08 21.66
CA GLU A 39 -1.23 0.18 20.98
C GLU A 39 -0.35 -0.01 19.74
N PRO A 40 0.76 -0.77 19.78
CA PRO A 40 1.55 -1.11 18.59
C PRO A 40 0.73 -1.70 17.45
N ILE A 41 -0.19 -2.63 17.74
CA ILE A 41 -1.05 -3.25 16.71
C ILE A 41 -1.95 -2.20 16.07
N ARG A 42 -2.54 -1.29 16.85
CA ARG A 42 -3.40 -0.23 16.33
C ARG A 42 -2.62 0.72 15.44
N LEU A 43 -1.44 1.16 15.86
CA LEU A 43 -0.57 2.05 15.08
C LEU A 43 -0.10 1.38 13.78
N ALA A 44 0.30 0.11 13.86
CA ALA A 44 0.69 -0.68 12.71
C ALA A 44 -0.46 -0.90 11.73
N MET A 45 -1.70 -1.13 12.20
CA MET A 45 -2.87 -1.20 11.34
C MET A 45 -3.15 0.13 10.64
N GLN A 46 -3.04 1.25 11.36
CA GLN A 46 -3.22 2.57 10.77
C GLN A 46 -2.20 2.86 9.67
N SER A 47 -0.92 2.53 9.89
CA SER A 47 0.13 2.70 8.89
C SER A 47 -0.04 1.77 7.69
N ALA A 48 -0.47 0.52 7.91
CA ALA A 48 -0.77 -0.43 6.84
C ALA A 48 -1.89 0.05 5.92
N VAL A 49 -3.02 0.49 6.50
CA VAL A 49 -4.16 1.03 5.74
C VAL A 49 -3.75 2.28 4.99
N PHE A 50 -3.01 3.19 5.64
CA PHE A 50 -2.53 4.40 5.00
C PHE A 50 -1.62 4.09 3.79
N ALA A 51 -0.64 3.20 3.97
CA ALA A 51 0.25 2.78 2.89
C ALA A 51 -0.53 2.14 1.73
N PHE A 52 -1.45 1.21 2.02
CA PHE A 52 -2.29 0.59 1.00
C PHE A 52 -3.03 1.65 0.17
N VAL A 53 -3.74 2.56 0.84
CA VAL A 53 -4.57 3.58 0.17
C VAL A 53 -3.71 4.49 -0.69
N VAL A 54 -2.57 4.97 -0.17
CA VAL A 54 -1.66 5.84 -0.93
C VAL A 54 -1.15 5.14 -2.19
N PHE A 55 -0.62 3.92 -2.07
CA PHE A 55 -0.08 3.20 -3.23
C PHE A 55 -1.16 2.73 -4.21
N ALA A 56 -2.35 2.39 -3.73
CA ALA A 56 -3.49 2.04 -4.59
C ALA A 56 -3.96 3.26 -5.39
N VAL A 57 -4.11 4.42 -4.74
CA VAL A 57 -4.47 5.69 -5.41
C VAL A 57 -3.41 6.07 -6.42
N LEU A 58 -2.12 6.01 -6.06
CA LEU A 58 -1.02 6.28 -6.99
C LEU A 58 -1.04 5.32 -8.20
N THR A 59 -1.30 4.03 -7.98
CA THR A 59 -1.44 3.04 -9.06
C THR A 59 -2.54 3.44 -10.03
N VAL A 60 -3.72 3.80 -9.52
CA VAL A 60 -4.85 4.22 -10.35
C VAL A 60 -4.52 5.50 -11.12
N LEU A 61 -3.90 6.49 -10.47
CA LEU A 61 -3.51 7.74 -11.11
C LEU A 61 -2.48 7.53 -12.22
N VAL A 62 -1.44 6.72 -11.98
CA VAL A 62 -0.41 6.40 -12.97
C VAL A 62 -1.01 5.66 -14.15
N VAL A 63 -1.87 4.67 -13.92
CA VAL A 63 -2.54 3.94 -15.00
C VAL A 63 -3.45 4.86 -15.81
N ALA A 64 -4.24 5.71 -15.14
CA ALA A 64 -5.12 6.66 -15.81
C ALA A 64 -4.33 7.65 -16.67
N PHE A 65 -3.21 8.16 -16.14
CA PHE A 65 -2.28 9.02 -16.86
C PHE A 65 -1.73 8.30 -18.09
N VAL A 66 -1.11 7.13 -17.93
CA VAL A 66 -0.53 6.37 -19.05
C VAL A 66 -1.57 6.04 -20.12
N ASN A 67 -2.77 5.61 -19.71
CA ASN A 67 -3.86 5.33 -20.64
C ASN A 67 -4.26 6.56 -21.46
N ARG A 68 -4.28 7.76 -20.83
CA ARG A 68 -4.60 9.02 -21.51
C ARG A 68 -3.60 9.35 -22.61
N PHE A 69 -2.29 9.13 -22.39
CA PHE A 69 -1.22 9.45 -23.36
C PHE A 69 -0.96 8.37 -24.41
N MET A 70 -1.23 7.11 -24.11
CA MET A 70 -1.10 6.02 -25.09
C MET A 70 -2.32 5.88 -26.02
N SER A 71 -3.42 6.55 -25.68
CA SER A 71 -4.66 6.54 -26.48
C SER A 71 -4.84 7.80 -27.33
N ASP A 72 -3.88 8.75 -27.29
CA ASP A 72 -3.74 9.87 -28.24
C ASP A 72 -2.85 9.45 -29.42
#